data_AF-A0A2P5DGD5-F1
#
_entry.id   AF-A0A2P5DGD5-F1
#
_cell.length_a   1.000
_cell.length_b   1.000
_cell.length_c   1.000
_cell.angle_alpha   90.00
_cell.angle_beta   90.00
_cell.angle_gamma   90.00
#
_symmetry.space_group_name_H-M   'P 1'
#
loop_
_entity.id
_entity.type
_entity.pdbx_description
1 polymer ?
#
loop_
_entity_poly.entity_id
_entity_poly.type
_entity_poly.pdbx_seq_one_letter_code
_entity_poly.pdbx_strand_id
1 'polypeptide(L)'
;MAGHGLLLASLLILSCFAETSFGTVYFSSLQRTLIVTASPKQGQVLKAGEDKITVNWALNTTFPAGTDSAYKTIKVKLCYAPASQVERGWRKTVDDLSKDKTCQFNIVARPYSASNKSFEWTVERDLPLGTYFVRAYAYNSEDAAVAFGQTTDPHKTTNLFNIEAISGRHLSLDVTSICFSAFSVLSLFGFFWYEKREAKSSQQK
;
A
#
# COMPACT_ATOMS: atom_id res chain seq x y z
N MET A 1 -17.96 55.08 13.96
CA MET A 1 -16.85 54.26 13.46
C MET A 1 -16.92 52.80 13.98
N ALA A 2 -18.11 52.16 13.97
CA ALA A 2 -18.28 50.79 14.49
C ALA A 2 -18.61 49.73 13.40
N GLY A 3 -19.12 50.16 12.22
CA GLY A 3 -19.51 49.24 11.15
C GLY A 3 -18.37 48.71 10.27
N HIS A 4 -17.26 49.45 10.16
CA HIS A 4 -16.12 49.05 9.31
C HIS A 4 -15.31 47.89 9.92
N GLY A 5 -15.16 47.85 11.25
CA GLY A 5 -14.46 46.74 11.94
C GLY A 5 -15.22 45.43 11.89
N LEU A 6 -16.56 45.47 11.93
CA LEU A 6 -17.41 44.29 11.83
C LEU A 6 -17.41 43.69 10.41
N LEU A 7 -17.39 44.53 9.39
CA LEU A 7 -17.31 44.09 7.98
C LEU A 7 -15.95 43.46 7.65
N LEU A 8 -14.85 44.06 8.13
CA LEU A 8 -13.50 43.49 7.95
C LEU A 8 -13.33 42.15 8.68
N ALA A 9 -13.86 42.04 9.91
CA ALA A 9 -13.85 40.78 10.65
C ALA A 9 -14.70 39.71 9.96
N SER A 10 -15.87 40.07 9.42
CA SER A 10 -16.73 39.14 8.67
C SER A 10 -16.08 38.67 7.37
N LEU A 11 -15.39 39.52 6.62
CA LEU A 11 -14.64 39.12 5.42
C LEU A 11 -13.45 38.21 5.75
N LEU A 12 -12.72 38.48 6.83
CA LEU A 12 -11.63 37.63 7.30
C LEU A 12 -12.14 36.24 7.70
N ILE A 13 -13.25 36.16 8.42
CA ILE A 13 -13.87 34.88 8.80
C ILE A 13 -14.37 34.14 7.56
N LEU A 14 -15.00 34.81 6.59
CA LEU A 14 -15.43 34.16 5.34
C LEU A 14 -14.26 33.64 4.50
N SER A 15 -13.12 34.35 4.51
CA SER A 15 -11.90 33.92 3.82
C SER A 15 -11.25 32.69 4.46
N CYS A 16 -11.45 32.49 5.78
CA CYS A 16 -11.00 31.30 6.49
C CYS A 16 -11.86 30.06 6.23
N PHE A 17 -13.09 30.23 5.72
CA PHE A 17 -14.00 29.13 5.36
C PHE A 17 -14.06 28.86 3.86
N ALA A 18 -13.21 29.50 3.06
CA ALA A 18 -12.95 29.06 1.69
C ALA A 18 -12.09 27.78 1.72
N GLU A 19 -12.58 26.73 2.38
CA GLU A 19 -12.17 25.37 2.05
C GLU A 19 -12.56 25.18 0.59
N THR A 20 -11.55 25.09 -0.25
CA THR A 20 -11.68 24.69 -1.64
C THR A 20 -12.44 23.37 -1.69
N SER A 21 -13.74 23.42 -2.02
CA SER A 21 -14.52 22.24 -2.33
C SER A 21 -14.02 21.71 -3.67
N PHE A 22 -12.87 21.03 -3.65
CA PHE A 22 -12.42 20.27 -4.79
C PHE A 22 -13.48 19.20 -5.06
N GLY A 23 -14.07 19.24 -6.25
CA GLY A 23 -15.14 18.33 -6.62
C GLY A 23 -14.71 16.88 -6.37
N THR A 24 -15.61 16.09 -5.79
CA THR A 24 -15.38 14.66 -5.57
C THR A 24 -15.06 13.98 -6.89
N VAL A 25 -13.88 13.37 -6.98
CA VAL A 25 -13.47 12.60 -8.17
C VAL A 25 -13.90 11.15 -8.01
N TYR A 26 -14.69 10.68 -8.97
CA TYR A 26 -15.14 9.30 -9.03
C TYR A 26 -14.24 8.48 -9.97
N PHE A 27 -13.84 7.28 -9.56
CA PHE A 27 -13.02 6.39 -10.39
C PHE A 27 -13.73 6.03 -11.70
N SER A 28 -15.04 5.80 -11.65
CA SER A 28 -15.91 5.55 -12.80
C SER A 28 -15.90 6.66 -13.85
N SER A 29 -15.56 7.89 -13.47
CA SER A 29 -15.46 9.04 -14.38
C SER A 29 -14.10 9.15 -15.10
N LEU A 30 -13.08 8.42 -14.62
CA LEU A 30 -11.74 8.51 -15.19
C LEU A 30 -11.62 7.71 -16.48
N GLN A 31 -10.88 8.25 -17.45
CA GLN A 31 -10.57 7.54 -18.68
C GLN A 31 -9.33 6.67 -18.53
N ARG A 32 -9.37 5.46 -19.09
CA ARG A 32 -8.21 4.55 -19.15
C ARG A 32 -7.31 4.86 -20.35
N THR A 33 -6.53 5.92 -20.25
CA THR A 33 -5.68 6.41 -21.35
C THR A 33 -4.22 5.97 -21.23
N LEU A 34 -3.78 5.53 -20.05
CA LEU A 34 -2.39 5.14 -19.82
C LEU A 34 -2.22 3.63 -20.04
N ILE A 35 -1.15 3.28 -20.75
CA ILE A 35 -0.62 1.91 -20.79
C ILE A 35 0.31 1.76 -19.60
N VAL A 36 0.06 0.74 -18.78
CA VAL A 36 0.88 0.44 -17.60
C VAL A 36 1.30 -1.03 -17.66
N THR A 37 2.59 -1.28 -17.55
CA THR A 37 3.16 -2.63 -17.45
C THR A 37 4.02 -2.74 -16.20
N ALA A 38 4.10 -3.93 -15.63
CA ALA A 38 4.98 -4.22 -14.52
C ALA A 38 5.71 -5.53 -14.78
N SER A 39 6.93 -5.68 -14.25
CA SER A 39 7.73 -6.89 -14.39
C SER A 39 7.18 -8.15 -13.71
N PRO A 40 6.39 -8.10 -12.61
CA PRO A 40 5.86 -9.31 -11.99
C PRO A 40 4.88 -10.06 -12.90
N LYS A 41 5.02 -11.39 -12.95
CA LYS A 41 4.12 -12.27 -13.69
C LYS A 41 2.89 -12.65 -12.85
N GLN A 42 1.85 -13.15 -13.51
CA GLN A 42 0.67 -13.70 -12.83
C GLN A 42 1.08 -14.73 -11.77
N GLY A 43 0.63 -14.51 -10.53
CA GLY A 43 0.87 -15.40 -9.39
C GLY A 43 2.28 -15.36 -8.82
N GLN A 44 3.20 -14.56 -9.37
CA GLN A 44 4.56 -14.42 -8.84
C GLN A 44 4.51 -13.91 -7.40
N VAL A 45 5.36 -14.48 -6.54
CA VAL A 45 5.51 -14.06 -5.15
C VAL A 45 6.76 -13.18 -5.05
N LEU A 46 6.61 -12.04 -4.39
CA LEU A 46 7.68 -11.07 -4.14
C LEU A 46 7.87 -10.90 -2.63
N LYS A 47 9.11 -10.86 -2.19
CA LYS A 47 9.50 -10.60 -0.80
C LYS A 47 9.66 -9.11 -0.57
N ALA A 48 8.88 -8.59 0.38
CA ALA A 48 9.05 -7.23 0.86
C ALA A 48 10.47 -6.98 1.39
N GLY A 49 11.06 -5.85 1.02
CA GLY A 49 12.40 -5.42 1.41
C GLY A 49 13.57 -6.04 0.64
N GLU A 50 13.31 -6.98 -0.27
CA GLU A 50 14.33 -7.71 -1.03
C GLU A 50 14.08 -7.58 -2.54
N ASP A 51 12.88 -7.96 -2.99
CA ASP A 51 12.58 -8.04 -4.41
C ASP A 51 12.28 -6.66 -5.01
N LYS A 52 12.60 -6.54 -6.30
CA LYS A 52 12.36 -5.33 -7.08
C LYS A 52 11.38 -5.58 -8.20
N ILE A 53 10.60 -4.55 -8.52
CA ILE A 53 9.73 -4.53 -9.68
C ILE A 53 10.09 -3.36 -10.58
N THR A 54 10.00 -3.55 -11.88
CA THR A 54 10.07 -2.48 -12.86
C THR A 54 8.67 -2.15 -13.31
N VAL A 55 8.26 -0.89 -13.19
CA VAL A 55 6.98 -0.40 -13.72
C VAL A 55 7.26 0.53 -14.88
N ASN A 56 6.52 0.34 -15.98
CA ASN A 56 6.53 1.25 -17.11
C ASN A 56 5.15 1.86 -17.29
N TRP A 57 5.12 3.13 -17.69
CA TRP A 57 3.88 3.80 -18.06
C TRP A 57 4.10 4.74 -19.24
N ALA A 58 3.06 4.87 -20.05
CA ALA A 58 3.02 5.74 -21.22
C ALA A 58 1.57 6.12 -21.55
N LEU A 59 1.39 7.22 -22.28
CA LEU A 59 0.10 7.52 -22.91
C LEU A 59 -0.14 6.51 -24.03
N ASN A 60 -1.36 6.00 -24.14
CA ASN A 60 -1.75 5.20 -25.29
C ASN A 60 -1.91 6.11 -26.52
N THR A 61 -1.05 5.92 -27.53
CA THR A 61 -1.00 6.75 -28.73
C THR A 61 -2.19 6.53 -29.68
N THR A 62 -3.10 5.61 -29.37
CA THR A 62 -4.36 5.46 -30.11
C THR A 62 -5.37 6.56 -29.80
N PHE A 63 -5.19 7.31 -28.71
CA PHE A 63 -6.05 8.44 -28.37
C PHE A 63 -5.71 9.69 -29.20
N PRO A 64 -6.67 10.59 -29.44
CA PRO A 64 -6.41 11.84 -30.15
C PRO A 64 -5.31 12.68 -29.51
N ALA A 65 -4.58 13.43 -30.33
CA ALA A 65 -3.61 14.39 -29.83
C ALA A 65 -4.29 15.40 -28.89
N GLY A 66 -3.68 15.67 -27.73
CA GLY A 66 -4.21 16.60 -26.73
C GLY A 66 -5.09 15.96 -25.64
N THR A 67 -5.35 14.65 -25.69
CA THR A 67 -6.03 13.91 -24.59
C THR A 67 -5.31 14.06 -23.25
N ASP A 68 -4.00 14.21 -23.27
CA ASP A 68 -3.10 14.38 -22.13
C ASP A 68 -2.83 15.85 -21.75
N SER A 69 -3.52 16.81 -22.36
CA SER A 69 -3.30 18.26 -22.14
C SER A 69 -3.42 18.69 -20.68
N ALA A 70 -4.30 18.02 -19.92
CA ALA A 70 -4.49 18.26 -18.50
C ALA A 70 -3.43 17.58 -17.61
N TYR A 71 -2.61 16.67 -18.13
CA TYR A 71 -1.73 15.83 -17.30
C TYR A 71 -0.50 16.62 -16.86
N LYS A 72 -0.27 16.69 -15.56
CA LYS A 72 0.87 17.38 -14.93
C LYS A 72 1.77 16.41 -14.18
N THR A 73 1.18 15.46 -13.46
CA THR A 73 1.91 14.49 -12.63
C THR A 73 1.35 13.10 -12.85
N ILE A 74 2.22 12.10 -12.98
CA ILE A 74 1.82 10.70 -12.90
C ILE A 74 2.19 10.17 -11.52
N LYS A 75 1.21 9.63 -10.79
CA LYS A 75 1.46 8.85 -9.56
C LYS A 75 1.15 7.38 -9.84
N VAL A 76 2.18 6.55 -9.72
CA VAL A 76 2.07 5.10 -9.80
C VAL A 76 1.85 4.57 -8.39
N LYS A 77 0.81 3.75 -8.23
CA LYS A 77 0.38 3.20 -6.96
C LYS A 77 0.26 1.68 -7.03
N LEU A 78 0.49 1.05 -5.88
CA LEU A 78 0.23 -0.35 -5.65
C LEU A 78 -1.19 -0.52 -5.10
N CYS A 79 -1.93 -1.48 -5.66
CA CYS A 79 -3.35 -1.63 -5.43
C CYS A 79 -3.71 -3.07 -5.04
N TYR A 80 -4.62 -3.24 -4.07
CA TYR A 80 -5.12 -4.55 -3.66
C TYR A 80 -6.01 -5.18 -4.72
N ALA A 81 -5.72 -6.42 -5.10
CA ALA A 81 -6.61 -7.24 -5.91
C ALA A 81 -7.87 -7.65 -5.11
N PRO A 82 -9.02 -7.94 -5.76
CA PRO A 82 -10.27 -8.30 -5.07
C PRO A 82 -10.13 -9.42 -4.04
N ALA A 83 -9.32 -10.45 -4.35
CA ALA A 83 -9.03 -11.56 -3.45
C ALA A 83 -8.44 -11.11 -2.10
N SER A 84 -7.73 -9.98 -2.08
CA SER A 84 -7.13 -9.41 -0.88
C SER A 84 -8.00 -8.37 -0.17
N GLN A 85 -9.20 -8.08 -0.67
CA GLN A 85 -10.16 -7.11 -0.11
C GLN A 85 -11.29 -7.76 0.69
N VAL A 86 -11.53 -9.06 0.52
CA VAL A 86 -12.60 -9.81 1.20
C VAL A 86 -12.48 -9.62 2.72
N GLU A 87 -13.58 -9.19 3.35
CA GLU A 87 -13.70 -8.91 4.80
C GLU A 87 -12.70 -7.88 5.36
N ARG A 88 -11.98 -7.15 4.50
CA ARG A 88 -10.99 -6.15 4.91
C ARG A 88 -11.44 -4.77 4.51
N GLY A 89 -12.29 -4.16 5.34
CA GLY A 89 -12.83 -2.81 5.11
C GLY A 89 -11.75 -1.73 4.88
N TRP A 90 -10.55 -1.92 5.44
CA TRP A 90 -9.39 -1.06 5.25
C TRP A 90 -8.71 -1.20 3.88
N ARG A 91 -9.15 -2.13 3.01
CA ARG A 91 -8.69 -2.34 1.63
C ARG A 91 -9.81 -2.17 0.60
N LYS A 92 -11.00 -1.74 1.04
CA LYS A 92 -12.23 -1.75 0.26
C LYS A 92 -12.16 -0.80 -0.94
N THR A 93 -12.59 -1.31 -2.09
CA THR A 93 -12.84 -0.47 -3.28
C THR A 93 -14.06 0.42 -3.06
N VAL A 94 -13.91 1.72 -3.28
CA VAL A 94 -15.01 2.70 -3.32
C VAL A 94 -14.85 3.56 -4.58
N ASP A 95 -15.95 3.97 -5.21
CA ASP A 95 -15.88 4.76 -6.44
C ASP A 95 -15.36 6.18 -6.20
N ASP A 96 -15.79 6.81 -5.10
CA ASP A 96 -15.23 8.07 -4.62
C ASP A 96 -13.75 7.88 -4.25
N LEU A 97 -12.84 8.48 -5.03
CA LEU A 97 -11.39 8.30 -4.89
C LEU A 97 -10.85 8.84 -3.57
N SER A 98 -11.54 9.78 -2.92
CA SER A 98 -11.15 10.26 -1.59
C SER A 98 -11.36 9.19 -0.50
N LYS A 99 -12.23 8.22 -0.78
CA LYS A 99 -12.60 7.12 0.13
C LYS A 99 -12.07 5.76 -0.33
N ASP A 100 -11.54 5.67 -1.55
CA ASP A 100 -11.02 4.42 -2.10
C ASP A 100 -9.76 3.97 -1.35
N LYS A 101 -9.82 2.76 -0.79
CA LYS A 101 -8.69 2.14 -0.09
C LYS A 101 -8.02 1.06 -0.93
N THR A 102 -8.35 0.97 -2.21
CA THR A 102 -7.74 -0.02 -3.10
C THR A 102 -6.25 0.26 -3.31
N CYS A 103 -5.88 1.51 -3.60
CA CYS A 103 -4.55 1.92 -4.01
C CYS A 103 -3.91 2.86 -2.96
N GLN A 104 -3.35 2.28 -1.91
CA GLN A 104 -2.87 3.03 -0.74
C GLN A 104 -1.37 3.38 -0.79
N PHE A 105 -0.57 2.56 -1.47
CA PHE A 105 0.89 2.71 -1.46
C PHE A 105 1.37 3.40 -2.73
N ASN A 106 2.21 4.41 -2.58
CA ASN A 106 2.80 5.12 -3.70
C ASN A 106 4.12 4.44 -4.09
N ILE A 107 4.24 4.04 -5.35
CA ILE A 107 5.48 3.50 -5.91
C ILE A 107 6.39 4.66 -6.35
N VAL A 108 5.83 5.60 -7.11
CA VAL A 108 6.56 6.77 -7.59
C VAL A 108 5.59 7.88 -8.00
N ALA A 109 5.99 9.14 -7.80
CA ALA A 109 5.35 10.32 -8.39
C ALA A 109 6.37 11.05 -9.28
N ARG A 110 6.03 11.31 -10.53
CA ARG A 110 6.89 12.04 -11.49
C ARG A 110 6.09 13.06 -12.29
N PRO A 111 6.71 14.18 -12.70
CA PRO A 111 6.13 15.06 -13.71
C PRO A 111 5.79 14.27 -14.98
N TYR A 112 4.66 14.60 -15.58
CA TYR A 112 4.20 13.98 -16.81
C TYR A 112 5.09 14.40 -17.99
N SER A 113 5.30 13.46 -18.91
CA SER A 113 5.86 13.70 -20.23
C SER A 113 5.35 12.62 -21.18
N ALA A 114 5.14 12.96 -22.45
CA ALA A 114 4.63 12.03 -23.46
C ALA A 114 5.56 10.83 -23.77
N SER A 115 6.83 10.89 -23.36
CA SER A 115 7.77 9.76 -23.51
C SER A 115 7.45 8.61 -22.55
N ASN A 116 7.66 7.37 -22.99
CA ASN A 116 7.63 6.19 -22.13
C ASN A 116 8.55 6.37 -20.93
N LYS A 117 8.04 6.08 -19.73
CA LYS A 117 8.81 6.10 -18.49
C LYS A 117 8.92 4.70 -17.91
N SER A 118 10.05 4.47 -17.26
CA SER A 118 10.36 3.25 -16.52
C SER A 118 10.89 3.63 -15.14
N PHE A 119 10.53 2.86 -14.13
CA PHE A 119 11.02 3.02 -12.77
C PHE A 119 11.18 1.67 -12.10
N GLU A 120 12.38 1.44 -11.56
CA GLU A 120 12.65 0.30 -10.70
C GLU A 120 12.34 0.68 -9.26
N TRP A 121 11.48 -0.10 -8.60
CA TRP A 121 11.09 0.09 -7.21
C TRP A 121 11.37 -1.19 -6.42
N THR A 122 11.96 -1.04 -5.25
CA THR A 122 12.11 -2.14 -4.29
C THR A 122 10.82 -2.26 -3.50
N VAL A 123 10.26 -3.45 -3.41
CA VAL A 123 9.02 -3.71 -2.66
C VAL A 123 9.26 -3.29 -1.21
N GLU A 124 8.49 -2.33 -0.71
CA GLU A 124 8.71 -1.77 0.63
C GLU A 124 8.41 -2.77 1.75
N ARG A 125 9.10 -2.61 2.89
CA ARG A 125 9.09 -3.56 4.02
C ARG A 125 7.77 -3.58 4.78
N ASP A 126 7.07 -2.46 4.79
CA ASP A 126 5.81 -2.21 5.51
C ASP A 126 4.57 -2.61 4.69
N LEU A 127 4.76 -3.16 3.50
CA LEU A 127 3.67 -3.68 2.70
C LEU A 127 3.10 -4.95 3.33
N PRO A 128 1.78 -4.99 3.59
CA PRO A 128 1.17 -6.15 4.20
C PRO A 128 1.04 -7.29 3.19
N LEU A 129 0.96 -8.51 3.71
CA LEU A 129 0.71 -9.71 2.91
C LEU A 129 -0.57 -9.55 2.08
N GLY A 130 -0.48 -9.86 0.80
CA GLY A 130 -1.63 -9.82 -0.10
C GLY A 130 -1.28 -9.98 -1.58
N THR A 131 -2.33 -9.94 -2.39
CA THR A 131 -2.31 -9.98 -3.84
C THR A 131 -2.58 -8.58 -4.37
N TYR A 132 -1.76 -8.15 -5.33
CA TYR A 132 -1.68 -6.78 -5.78
C TYR A 132 -1.63 -6.68 -7.31
N PHE A 133 -1.91 -5.48 -7.80
CA PHE A 133 -1.65 -5.01 -9.16
C PHE A 133 -1.15 -3.56 -9.11
N VAL A 134 -0.66 -3.04 -10.24
CA VAL A 134 -0.16 -1.66 -10.31
C VAL A 134 -1.13 -0.79 -11.11
N ARG A 135 -1.36 0.43 -10.62
CA ARG A 135 -2.17 1.45 -11.30
C ARG A 135 -1.43 2.77 -11.34
N ALA A 136 -1.37 3.38 -12.51
CA ALA A 136 -0.92 4.76 -12.66
C ALA A 136 -2.13 5.68 -12.78
N TYR A 137 -2.05 6.84 -12.14
CA TYR A 137 -3.03 7.91 -12.24
C TYR A 137 -2.35 9.15 -12.82
N ALA A 138 -3.00 9.79 -13.78
CA ALA A 138 -2.63 11.12 -14.24
C ALA A 138 -3.38 12.16 -13.43
N TYR A 139 -2.64 13.15 -12.93
CA TYR A 139 -3.12 14.24 -12.10
C TYR A 139 -2.96 15.57 -12.83
N ASN A 140 -3.93 16.47 -12.65
CA ASN A 140 -3.88 17.84 -13.17
C ASN A 140 -3.11 18.79 -12.23
N SER A 141 -3.13 20.09 -12.51
CA SER A 141 -2.49 21.12 -11.69
C SER A 141 -3.09 21.30 -10.29
N GLU A 142 -4.31 20.81 -10.09
CA GLU A 142 -5.04 20.86 -8.82
C GLU A 142 -4.87 19.56 -8.01
N ASP A 143 -3.98 18.67 -8.46
CA ASP A 143 -3.79 17.33 -7.89
C ASP A 143 -5.07 16.47 -7.86
N ALA A 144 -5.99 16.72 -8.81
CA ALA A 144 -7.13 15.87 -9.09
C ALA A 144 -6.77 14.82 -10.14
N ALA A 145 -7.14 13.56 -9.89
CA ALA A 145 -6.97 12.50 -10.87
C ALA A 145 -7.90 12.73 -12.07
N VAL A 146 -7.37 12.69 -13.28
CA VAL A 146 -8.11 12.95 -14.54
C VAL A 146 -8.08 11.76 -15.50
N ALA A 147 -7.14 10.84 -15.32
CA ALA A 147 -7.07 9.60 -16.07
C ALA A 147 -6.31 8.52 -15.31
N PHE A 148 -6.38 7.28 -15.79
CA PHE A 148 -5.64 6.17 -15.21
C PHE A 148 -5.15 5.17 -16.26
N GLY A 149 -4.33 4.25 -15.79
CA GLY A 149 -4.00 3.00 -16.45
C GLY A 149 -3.64 1.96 -15.39
N GLN A 150 -3.77 0.69 -15.71
CA GLN A 150 -3.48 -0.39 -14.77
C GLN A 150 -3.01 -1.64 -15.49
N THR A 151 -2.25 -2.48 -14.78
CA THR A 151 -1.69 -3.72 -15.32
C THR A 151 -2.72 -4.83 -15.51
N THR A 152 -3.87 -4.75 -14.82
CA THR A 152 -4.92 -5.77 -14.83
C THR A 152 -6.11 -5.43 -15.75
N ASP A 153 -6.90 -6.44 -16.10
CA ASP A 153 -8.20 -6.33 -16.75
C ASP A 153 -9.27 -5.61 -15.87
N PRO A 154 -10.44 -5.24 -16.43
CA PRO A 154 -11.51 -4.56 -15.69
C PRO A 154 -12.02 -5.33 -14.46
N HIS A 155 -12.02 -6.67 -14.49
CA HIS A 155 -12.45 -7.50 -13.37
C HIS A 155 -11.33 -7.74 -12.34
N LYS A 156 -10.12 -7.22 -12.59
CA LYS A 156 -8.96 -7.31 -11.69
C LYS A 156 -8.54 -8.76 -11.40
N THR A 157 -8.43 -9.59 -12.44
CA THR A 157 -8.15 -11.03 -12.37
C THR A 157 -6.82 -11.45 -13.01
N THR A 158 -6.22 -10.57 -13.80
CA THR A 158 -5.01 -10.83 -14.61
C THR A 158 -3.84 -9.95 -14.21
N ASN A 159 -2.61 -10.37 -14.49
CA ASN A 159 -1.37 -9.70 -14.10
C ASN A 159 -1.33 -9.31 -12.60
N LEU A 160 -1.84 -10.20 -11.77
CA LEU A 160 -1.81 -10.10 -10.31
C LEU A 160 -0.56 -10.79 -9.78
N PHE A 161 0.05 -10.22 -8.75
CA PHE A 161 1.20 -10.81 -8.07
C PHE A 161 1.01 -10.73 -6.56
N ASN A 162 1.71 -11.57 -5.82
CA ASN A 162 1.64 -11.63 -4.36
C ASN A 162 2.85 -10.95 -3.76
N ILE A 163 2.63 -10.23 -2.66
CA ILE A 163 3.70 -9.72 -1.81
C ILE A 163 3.63 -10.46 -0.50
N GLU A 164 4.73 -11.11 -0.14
CA GLU A 164 4.99 -11.63 1.20
C GLU A 164 5.58 -10.52 2.05
N ALA A 165 4.87 -10.18 3.13
CA ALA A 165 5.38 -9.24 4.12
C ALA A 165 6.61 -9.83 4.81
N ILE A 166 7.50 -8.95 5.27
CA ILE A 166 8.58 -9.37 6.17
C ILE A 166 7.94 -9.92 7.43
N SER A 167 8.12 -11.22 7.68
CA SER A 167 7.77 -11.78 8.96
C SER A 167 8.70 -11.17 10.01
N GLY A 168 8.15 -10.51 11.04
CA GLY A 168 8.94 -10.03 12.19
C GLY A 168 9.58 -11.17 13.02
N ARG A 169 9.42 -12.42 12.58
CA ARG A 169 10.00 -13.63 13.16
C ARG A 169 11.44 -13.76 12.68
N HIS A 170 12.33 -13.01 13.32
CA HIS A 170 13.77 -13.15 13.10
C HIS A 170 14.23 -14.55 13.53
N LEU A 171 15.19 -15.15 12.79
CA LEU A 171 15.80 -16.44 13.16
C LEU A 171 16.30 -16.44 14.61
N SER A 172 16.80 -15.30 15.10
CA SER A 172 17.22 -15.15 16.50
C SER A 172 16.07 -15.38 17.49
N LEU A 173 14.86 -14.91 17.19
CA LEU A 173 13.69 -15.12 18.05
C LEU A 173 13.28 -16.59 18.09
N ASP A 174 13.35 -17.26 16.95
CA ASP A 174 13.07 -18.70 16.85
C ASP A 174 14.06 -19.54 17.65
N VAL A 175 15.37 -19.27 17.47
CA VAL A 175 16.43 -19.95 18.23
C VAL A 175 16.27 -19.69 19.72
N THR A 176 16.01 -18.44 20.11
CA THR A 176 15.80 -18.06 21.51
C THR A 176 14.58 -18.78 22.11
N SER A 177 13.49 -18.86 21.36
CA SER A 177 12.27 -19.58 21.77
C SER A 177 12.53 -21.07 22.01
N ILE A 178 13.29 -21.72 21.11
CA ILE A 178 13.68 -23.13 21.26
C ILE A 178 14.55 -23.32 22.50
N CYS A 179 15.56 -22.47 22.70
CA CYS A 179 16.46 -22.55 23.86
C CYS A 179 15.72 -22.39 25.18
N PHE A 180 14.85 -21.38 25.31
CA PHE A 180 14.06 -21.19 26.54
C PHE A 180 13.05 -22.31 26.78
N SER A 181 12.47 -22.87 25.72
CA SER A 181 11.56 -24.01 25.84
C SER A 181 12.28 -25.28 26.30
N ALA A 182 13.48 -25.54 25.79
CA ALA A 182 14.30 -26.65 26.25
C ALA A 182 14.76 -26.46 27.70
N PHE A 183 15.20 -25.24 28.05
CA PHE A 183 15.63 -24.91 29.41
C PHE A 183 14.50 -25.09 30.43
N SER A 184 13.28 -24.66 30.12
CA SER A 184 12.14 -24.80 31.04
C SER A 184 11.84 -26.28 31.34
N VAL A 185 11.78 -27.13 30.32
CA VAL A 185 11.56 -28.58 30.50
C VAL A 185 12.69 -29.22 31.30
N LEU A 186 13.95 -28.93 30.96
CA LEU A 186 15.11 -29.49 31.67
C LEU A 186 15.18 -29.03 33.13
N SER A 187 14.86 -27.76 33.40
CA SER A 187 14.84 -27.21 34.76
C SER A 187 13.75 -27.86 35.62
N LEU A 188 12.57 -28.11 35.05
CA LEU A 188 11.48 -28.82 35.72
C LEU A 188 11.86 -30.29 36.03
N PHE A 189 12.45 -30.99 35.07
CA PHE A 189 12.97 -32.35 35.30
C PHE A 189 14.07 -32.37 36.37
N GLY A 190 14.99 -31.41 36.33
CA GLY A 190 16.05 -31.25 37.32
C GLY A 190 15.48 -31.01 38.73
N PHE A 191 14.46 -30.17 38.84
CA PHE A 191 13.75 -29.91 40.10
C PHE A 191 13.13 -31.19 40.67
N PHE A 192 12.35 -31.93 39.88
CA PHE A 192 11.75 -33.19 40.34
C PHE A 192 12.79 -34.25 40.73
N TRP A 193 13.93 -34.30 40.04
CA TRP A 193 15.00 -35.22 40.42
C TRP A 193 15.67 -34.83 41.73
N TYR A 194 15.96 -33.54 41.93
CA TYR A 194 16.51 -33.02 43.18
C TYR A 194 15.57 -33.33 44.36
N GLU A 195 14.28 -33.02 44.21
CA GLU A 195 13.26 -33.29 45.23
C GLU A 195 13.17 -34.80 45.57
N LYS A 196 13.24 -35.67 44.56
CA LYS A 196 13.27 -37.13 44.76
C LYS A 196 14.52 -37.62 45.50
N ARG A 197 15.67 -36.96 45.33
CA ARG A 197 16.91 -37.30 46.07
C ARG A 197 16.83 -36.86 47.53
N GLU A 198 16.38 -35.64 47.79
CA GLU A 198 16.13 -35.12 49.14
C GLU A 198 15.16 -36.02 49.92
N ALA A 199 14.03 -36.41 49.31
CA ALA A 199 13.04 -37.29 49.93
C ALA A 199 13.62 -38.65 50.36
N LYS A 200 14.54 -39.22 49.57
CA LYS A 200 15.22 -40.48 49.91
C LYS A 200 16.24 -40.29 51.05
N SER A 201 16.96 -39.17 51.06
CA SER A 201 17.93 -38.84 52.11
C SER A 201 17.24 -38.65 53.47
N SER A 202 16.10 -37.97 53.52
CA SER A 202 15.33 -37.77 54.76
C SER A 202 14.68 -39.04 55.32
N GLN A 203 14.38 -40.05 54.48
CA GLN A 203 13.87 -41.35 54.94
C GLN A 203 14.95 -42.24 55.54
N GLN A 204 16.23 -41.93 55.32
CA GLN A 204 17.38 -42.73 55.74
C GLN A 204 18.04 -42.21 57.02
N LYS A 205 17.44 -41.18 57.65
CA LYS A 205 17.88 -40.53 58.89
C LYS A 205 16.89 -40.84 60.00
#